data_AF-A0A7W1C2Q9-F1
#
_entry.id   AF-A0A7W1C2Q9-F1
#
_cell.length_a   1.000
_cell.length_b   1.000
_cell.length_c   1.000
_cell.angle_alpha   90.00
_cell.angle_beta   90.00
_cell.angle_gamma   90.00
#
_symmetry.space_group_name_H-M   'P 1'
#
loop_
_entity.id
_entity.type
_entity.pdbx_description
1 polymer ?
#
loop_
_entity_poly.entity_id
_entity_poly.type
_entity_poly.pdbx_seq_one_letter_code
_entity_poly.pdbx_strand_id
1 'polypeptide(L)'
;MLLQTLFGALLGAIVITVAARARLLSGSGGAAAAIIGAVAVAAGWSWGIILVVFFTLTSALSTLGATRKHELTRSVLAKSGKRDAVQVLSNGGVFAFAAAGSLVAPSDFWLAAGAGAIAAAAADSWATEIGVALGGEPRSISSGTPLPR
;
A
#
# COMPACT_ATOMS: atom_id res chain seq x y z
N MET A 1 2.34 -9.90 -25.12
CA MET A 1 3.25 -8.91 -24.50
C MET A 1 2.84 -7.48 -24.82
N LEU A 2 3.02 -6.93 -26.03
CA LEU A 2 2.73 -5.51 -26.33
C LEU A 2 1.31 -5.04 -25.94
N LEU A 3 0.27 -5.81 -26.27
CA LEU A 3 -1.12 -5.47 -25.90
C LEU A 3 -1.35 -5.49 -24.37
N GLN A 4 -0.71 -6.41 -23.65
CA GLN A 4 -0.80 -6.49 -22.20
C GLN A 4 -0.08 -5.30 -21.55
N THR A 5 1.08 -4.90 -22.09
CA THR A 5 1.83 -3.74 -21.64
C THR A 5 1.05 -2.45 -21.88
N LEU A 6 0.39 -2.31 -23.04
CA LEU A 6 -0.45 -1.14 -23.36
C LEU A 6 -1.71 -1.07 -22.48
N PHE A 7 -2.42 -2.20 -22.30
CA PHE A 7 -3.62 -2.23 -21.47
C PHE A 7 -3.29 -1.99 -20.00
N GLY A 8 -2.20 -2.55 -19.52
CA GLY A 8 -1.76 -2.33 -18.15
C GLY A 8 -1.16 -0.94 -17.92
N ALA A 9 -0.52 -0.32 -18.92
CA ALA A 9 -0.14 1.09 -18.87
C ALA A 9 -1.38 2.01 -18.82
N LEU A 10 -2.42 1.69 -19.59
CA LEU A 10 -3.71 2.40 -19.54
C LEU A 10 -4.36 2.25 -18.16
N LEU A 11 -4.42 1.03 -17.63
CA LEU A 11 -4.99 0.76 -16.30
C LEU A 11 -4.19 1.47 -15.19
N GLY A 12 -2.86 1.44 -15.28
CA GLY A 12 -1.96 2.16 -14.39
C GLY A 12 -2.19 3.67 -14.45
N ALA A 13 -2.32 4.25 -15.64
CA ALA A 13 -2.65 5.65 -15.83
C ALA A 13 -4.01 6.02 -15.21
N ILE A 14 -5.02 5.16 -15.35
CA ILE A 14 -6.34 5.35 -14.72
C ILE A 14 -6.21 5.33 -13.20
N VAL A 15 -5.52 4.33 -12.62
CA VAL A 15 -5.34 4.20 -11.17
C VAL A 15 -4.57 5.39 -10.59
N ILE A 16 -3.48 5.82 -11.24
CA ILE A 16 -2.71 7.00 -10.84
C ILE A 16 -3.59 8.26 -10.91
N THR A 17 -4.36 8.43 -11.98
CA THR A 17 -5.24 9.59 -12.17
C THR A 17 -6.34 9.62 -11.10
N VAL A 18 -6.95 8.48 -10.80
CA VAL A 18 -7.97 8.35 -9.74
C VAL A 18 -7.36 8.63 -8.38
N ALA A 19 -6.19 8.06 -8.07
CA ALA A 19 -5.50 8.26 -6.79
C ALA A 19 -5.02 9.72 -6.59
N ALA A 20 -4.56 10.38 -7.66
CA ALA A 20 -4.20 11.79 -7.66
C ALA A 20 -5.43 12.69 -7.44
N ARG A 21 -6.55 12.40 -8.11
CA ARG A 21 -7.82 13.15 -7.93
C ARG A 21 -8.42 12.95 -6.54
N ALA A 22 -8.29 11.76 -5.97
CA ALA A 22 -8.72 11.45 -4.61
C ALA A 22 -7.77 12.04 -3.53
N ARG A 23 -6.72 12.77 -3.91
CA ARG A 23 -5.70 13.34 -3.00
C ARG A 23 -5.09 12.28 -2.07
N LEU A 24 -4.97 11.03 -2.53
CA LEU A 24 -4.41 9.92 -1.75
C LEU A 24 -2.87 9.90 -1.75
N LEU A 25 -2.26 10.54 -2.74
CA LEU A 25 -0.82 10.58 -2.95
C LEU A 25 -0.32 12.03 -3.02
N SER A 26 0.89 12.27 -2.53
CA SER A 26 1.65 13.48 -2.88
C SER A 26 2.16 13.37 -4.32
N GLY A 27 2.69 14.45 -4.89
CA GLY A 27 3.33 14.38 -6.23
C GLY A 27 4.45 13.34 -6.29
N SER A 28 5.28 13.26 -5.24
CA SER A 28 6.35 12.26 -5.12
C SER A 28 5.80 10.84 -4.91
N GLY A 29 4.75 10.69 -4.11
CA GLY A 29 4.05 9.41 -3.93
C GLY A 29 3.44 8.90 -5.24
N GLY A 30 2.84 9.79 -6.03
CA GLY A 30 2.29 9.47 -7.35
C GLY A 30 3.34 8.94 -8.31
N ALA A 31 4.51 9.59 -8.38
CA ALA A 31 5.63 9.14 -9.20
C ALA A 31 6.14 7.76 -8.75
N ALA A 32 6.32 7.54 -7.44
CA ALA A 32 6.74 6.25 -6.91
C ALA A 32 5.72 5.14 -7.23
N ALA A 33 4.42 5.42 -7.04
CA ALA A 33 3.35 4.48 -7.33
C ALA A 33 3.28 4.13 -8.82
N ALA A 34 3.54 5.11 -9.70
CA ALA A 34 3.60 4.89 -11.14
C ALA A 34 4.72 3.93 -11.55
N ILE A 35 5.92 4.11 -10.99
CA ILE A 35 7.07 3.24 -11.24
C ILE A 35 6.77 1.81 -10.76
N ILE A 36 6.31 1.65 -9.51
CA ILE A 36 5.98 0.34 -8.94
C ILE A 36 4.87 -0.34 -9.78
N GLY A 37 3.83 0.39 -10.14
CA GLY A 37 2.72 -0.12 -10.95
C GLY A 37 3.14 -0.57 -12.34
N ALA A 38 4.02 0.20 -12.99
CA ALA A 38 4.56 -0.16 -14.30
C ALA A 38 5.37 -1.47 -14.25
N VAL A 39 6.24 -1.62 -13.24
CA VAL A 39 7.03 -2.84 -13.04
C VAL A 39 6.13 -4.04 -12.74
N ALA A 40 5.13 -3.87 -11.87
CA ALA A 40 4.19 -4.92 -11.53
C ALA A 40 3.40 -5.40 -12.77
N VAL A 41 2.82 -4.48 -13.52
CA VAL A 41 2.09 -4.80 -14.76
C VAL A 41 2.99 -5.48 -15.79
N ALA A 42 4.24 -5.02 -15.93
CA ALA A 42 5.19 -5.66 -16.83
C ALA A 42 5.45 -7.12 -16.44
N ALA A 43 5.54 -7.41 -15.14
CA ALA A 43 5.67 -8.76 -14.58
C ALA A 43 4.41 -9.63 -14.73
N GLY A 44 3.25 -9.02 -14.99
CA GLY A 44 2.01 -9.72 -15.36
C GLY A 44 0.76 -9.18 -14.66
N TRP A 45 -0.41 -9.65 -15.10
CA TRP A 45 -1.70 -9.21 -14.57
C TRP A 45 -1.89 -9.52 -13.09
N SER A 46 -1.40 -10.66 -12.61
CA SER A 46 -1.48 -11.05 -11.20
C SER A 46 -0.83 -10.01 -10.28
N TRP A 47 0.37 -9.55 -10.63
CA TRP A 47 1.09 -8.51 -9.91
C TRP A 47 0.32 -7.18 -9.91
N GLY A 48 -0.19 -6.76 -11.07
CA GLY A 48 -1.02 -5.54 -11.17
C GLY A 48 -2.26 -5.61 -10.28
N ILE A 49 -2.98 -6.74 -10.30
CA ILE A 49 -4.19 -6.96 -9.49
C ILE A 49 -3.87 -6.89 -8.00
N ILE A 50 -2.81 -7.58 -7.54
CA ILE A 50 -2.37 -7.55 -6.14
C ILE A 50 -2.13 -6.11 -5.69
N LEU A 51 -1.40 -5.32 -6.48
CA LEU A 51 -1.08 -3.95 -6.13
C LEU A 51 -2.33 -3.06 -6.09
N VAL A 52 -3.24 -3.19 -7.05
CA VAL A 52 -4.50 -2.43 -7.09
C VAL A 52 -5.39 -2.76 -5.91
N VAL A 53 -5.55 -4.05 -5.59
CA VAL A 53 -6.33 -4.51 -4.43
C VAL A 53 -5.72 -3.97 -3.14
N PHE A 54 -4.41 -4.14 -2.95
CA PHE A 54 -3.69 -3.62 -1.78
C PHE A 54 -3.87 -2.10 -1.63
N PHE A 55 -3.64 -1.34 -2.70
CA PHE A 55 -3.75 0.12 -2.66
C PHE A 55 -5.19 0.56 -2.36
N THR A 56 -6.18 -0.07 -3.00
CA THR A 56 -7.60 0.28 -2.82
C THR A 56 -8.06 0.00 -1.40
N LEU A 57 -7.80 -1.20 -0.88
CA LEU A 57 -8.20 -1.59 0.48
C LEU A 57 -7.49 -0.74 1.54
N THR A 58 -6.18 -0.52 1.39
CA THR A 58 -5.43 0.31 2.35
C THR A 58 -5.93 1.76 2.32
N SER A 59 -6.34 2.28 1.15
CA SER A 59 -6.93 3.63 1.03
C SER A 59 -8.31 3.70 1.67
N ALA A 60 -9.16 2.70 1.47
CA ALA A 60 -10.47 2.62 2.10
C ALA A 60 -10.34 2.49 3.63
N LEU A 61 -9.43 1.66 4.13
CA LEU A 61 -9.20 1.51 5.57
C LEU A 61 -8.70 2.81 6.22
N SER A 62 -7.85 3.57 5.51
CA SER A 62 -7.33 4.85 6.03
C SER A 62 -8.39 5.92 6.31
N THR A 63 -9.63 5.75 5.81
CA THR A 63 -10.73 6.66 6.12
C THR A 63 -11.60 6.20 7.29
N LEU A 64 -11.62 4.90 7.63
CA LEU A 64 -12.50 4.32 8.66
C LEU A 64 -12.20 4.81 10.08
N GLY A 65 -10.97 5.21 10.37
CA GLY A 65 -10.54 5.73 11.67
C GLY A 65 -10.26 7.22 11.70
N ALA A 66 -10.52 7.96 10.61
CA ALA A 66 -9.98 9.30 10.40
C ALA A 66 -10.35 10.29 11.53
N THR A 67 -11.60 10.32 11.97
CA THR A 67 -12.06 11.21 13.05
C THR A 67 -11.34 10.92 14.37
N ARG A 68 -11.28 9.63 14.76
CA ARG A 68 -10.65 9.21 16.02
C ARG A 68 -9.14 9.36 15.99
N LYS A 69 -8.53 9.11 14.83
CA LYS A 69 -7.11 9.38 14.57
C LYS A 69 -6.81 10.88 14.73
N HIS A 70 -7.65 11.75 14.18
CA HIS A 70 -7.51 13.20 14.35
C HIS A 70 -7.62 13.63 15.81
N GLU A 71 -8.50 13.02 16.60
CA GLU A 71 -8.62 13.30 18.04
C GLU A 71 -7.39 12.81 18.83
N LEU A 72 -6.93 11.58 18.57
CA LEU A 72 -5.76 10.99 19.24
C LEU A 72 -4.45 11.68 18.88
N THR A 73 -4.37 12.28 17.69
CA THR A 73 -3.12 12.80 17.13
C THR A 73 -3.09 14.32 17.01
N ARG A 74 -4.08 15.00 17.61
CA ARG A 74 -4.22 16.46 17.61
C ARG A 74 -2.96 17.20 18.09
N SER A 75 -2.15 16.57 18.93
CA SER A 75 -0.89 17.11 19.45
C SER A 75 0.36 16.76 18.63
N VAL A 76 0.29 15.82 17.66
CA VAL A 76 1.48 15.23 17.02
C VAL A 76 1.50 15.31 15.48
N LEU A 77 0.36 15.33 14.77
CA LEU A 77 0.38 15.19 13.30
C LEU A 77 -0.32 16.31 12.52
N ALA A 78 0.52 17.18 11.94
CA ALA A 78 0.24 17.97 10.75
C ALA A 78 0.66 17.22 9.45
N LYS A 79 0.77 15.88 9.46
CA LYS A 79 1.00 15.14 8.20
C LYS A 79 -0.32 15.06 7.43
N SER A 80 -0.39 15.76 6.32
CA SER A 80 -1.48 15.59 5.34
C SER A 80 -1.65 14.10 5.03
N GLY A 81 -2.88 13.59 5.00
CA GLY A 81 -3.21 12.17 4.74
C GLY A 81 -2.82 11.63 3.35
N LYS A 82 -1.90 12.29 2.65
CA LYS A 82 -1.32 11.88 1.37
C LYS A 82 -0.12 10.97 1.62
N ARG A 83 -0.09 9.83 0.95
CA ARG A 83 1.10 8.95 0.93
C ARG A 83 2.19 9.59 0.09
N ASP A 84 3.37 9.74 0.66
CA ASP A 84 4.55 10.25 -0.04
C ASP A 84 5.38 9.11 -0.66
N ALA A 85 6.44 9.46 -1.41
CA ALA A 85 7.32 8.47 -2.02
C ALA A 85 7.94 7.52 -1.00
N VAL A 86 8.28 8.00 0.20
CA VAL A 86 8.90 7.17 1.25
C VAL A 86 7.91 6.08 1.65
N GLN A 87 6.68 6.47 1.99
CA GLN A 87 5.66 5.49 2.39
C GLN A 87 5.32 4.50 1.26
N VAL A 88 5.24 4.98 0.02
CA VAL A 88 4.96 4.12 -1.15
C VAL A 88 6.10 3.14 -1.40
N LEU A 89 7.35 3.57 -1.32
CA LEU A 89 8.53 2.71 -1.49
C LEU A 89 8.71 1.74 -0.32
N SER A 90 8.45 2.16 0.91
CA SER A 90 8.51 1.26 2.08
C SER A 90 7.49 0.13 1.97
N ASN A 91 6.28 0.42 1.51
CA ASN A 91 5.20 -0.57 1.45
C ASN A 91 5.22 -1.40 0.16
N GLY A 92 5.73 -0.85 -0.95
CA GLY A 92 5.68 -1.49 -2.27
C GLY A 92 7.03 -1.80 -2.91
N GLY A 93 8.15 -1.37 -2.32
CA GLY A 93 9.47 -1.48 -2.93
C GLY A 93 9.94 -2.92 -3.06
N VAL A 94 9.80 -3.74 -2.00
CA VAL A 94 10.16 -5.17 -2.05
C VAL A 94 9.27 -5.93 -3.04
N PHE A 95 7.99 -5.57 -3.13
CA PHE A 95 7.07 -6.11 -4.13
C PHE A 95 7.53 -5.76 -5.56
N ALA A 96 7.89 -4.50 -5.82
CA ALA A 96 8.41 -4.08 -7.11
C ALA A 96 9.74 -4.77 -7.46
N PHE A 97 10.61 -4.96 -6.48
CA PHE A 97 11.87 -5.68 -6.66
C PHE A 97 11.61 -7.14 -7.03
N ALA A 98 10.69 -7.82 -6.34
CA ALA A 98 10.31 -9.19 -6.68
C ALA A 98 9.67 -9.29 -8.08
N ALA A 99 8.80 -8.33 -8.44
CA ALA A 99 8.21 -8.24 -9.77
C ALA A 99 9.30 -8.09 -10.85
N ALA A 100 10.26 -7.20 -10.66
CA ALA A 100 11.41 -7.05 -11.56
C ALA A 100 12.26 -8.32 -11.63
N GLY A 101 12.50 -8.99 -10.50
CA GLY A 101 13.21 -10.28 -10.46
C GLY A 101 12.53 -11.35 -11.32
N SER A 102 11.20 -11.40 -11.28
CA SER A 102 10.42 -12.36 -12.08
C SER A 102 10.54 -12.15 -13.59
N LEU A 103 10.83 -10.93 -14.04
CA LEU A 103 11.07 -10.60 -15.45
C LEU A 103 12.43 -11.09 -15.94
N VAL A 104 13.43 -11.14 -15.07
CA VAL A 104 14.81 -11.51 -15.42
C VAL A 104 15.02 -13.01 -15.25
N ALA A 105 14.50 -13.60 -14.17
CA ALA A 105 14.65 -15.00 -13.83
C ALA A 105 13.28 -15.59 -13.42
N PRO A 106 12.45 -16.04 -14.38
CA PRO A 106 11.10 -16.53 -14.09
C PRO A 106 11.12 -17.70 -13.10
N SER A 107 10.43 -17.53 -11.97
CA SER A 107 10.28 -18.53 -10.90
C SER A 107 9.11 -18.15 -10.00
N ASP A 108 8.38 -19.16 -9.50
CA ASP A 108 7.27 -18.97 -8.55
C ASP A 108 7.72 -18.34 -7.22
N PHE A 109 9.01 -18.48 -6.89
CA PHE A 109 9.63 -17.84 -5.74
C PHE A 109 9.36 -16.32 -5.71
N TRP A 110 9.46 -15.65 -6.85
CA TRP A 110 9.28 -14.19 -6.91
C TRP A 110 7.87 -13.78 -6.54
N LEU A 111 6.86 -14.48 -7.06
CA LEU A 111 5.47 -14.18 -6.74
C LEU A 111 5.19 -14.43 -5.26
N ALA A 112 5.72 -15.52 -4.69
CA ALA A 112 5.62 -15.79 -3.26
C ALA A 112 6.28 -14.69 -2.41
N ALA A 113 7.49 -14.25 -2.77
CA ALA A 113 8.20 -13.17 -2.07
C ALA A 113 7.44 -11.83 -2.17
N GLY A 114 6.94 -11.49 -3.37
CA GLY A 114 6.15 -10.28 -3.60
C GLY A 114 4.83 -10.30 -2.83
N ALA A 115 4.09 -11.40 -2.89
CA ALA A 115 2.84 -11.57 -2.15
C ALA A 115 3.08 -11.48 -0.63
N GLY A 116 4.16 -12.10 -0.12
CA GLY A 116 4.57 -11.98 1.28
C GLY A 116 4.89 -10.55 1.69
N ALA A 117 5.58 -9.79 0.83
CA ALA A 117 5.87 -8.38 1.09
C ALA A 117 4.59 -7.53 1.18
N ILE A 118 3.64 -7.71 0.26
CA ILE A 118 2.35 -7.02 0.31
C ILE A 118 1.53 -7.44 1.52
N ALA A 119 1.54 -8.74 1.88
CA ALA A 119 0.85 -9.23 3.07
C ALA A 119 1.42 -8.61 4.36
N ALA A 120 2.74 -8.50 4.47
CA ALA A 120 3.39 -7.84 5.61
C ALA A 120 3.04 -6.35 5.68
N ALA A 121 3.11 -5.63 4.55
CA ALA A 121 2.72 -4.22 4.48
C ALA A 121 1.23 -3.99 4.79
N ALA A 122 0.36 -4.90 4.34
CA ALA A 122 -1.06 -4.90 4.66
C ALA A 122 -1.29 -5.15 6.15
N ALA A 123 -0.62 -6.13 6.77
CA ALA A 123 -0.76 -6.43 8.18
C ALA A 123 -0.43 -5.20 9.06
N ASP A 124 0.67 -4.51 8.80
CA ASP A 124 1.08 -3.31 9.55
C ASP A 124 0.07 -2.14 9.39
N SER A 125 -0.27 -1.82 8.14
CA SER A 125 -1.17 -0.70 7.85
C SER A 125 -2.60 -0.97 8.32
N TRP A 126 -3.12 -2.17 8.08
CA TRP A 126 -4.51 -2.50 8.37
C TRP A 126 -4.74 -2.69 9.87
N ALA A 127 -3.80 -3.31 10.59
CA ALA A 127 -3.89 -3.42 12.04
C ALA A 127 -3.99 -2.04 12.71
N THR A 128 -3.21 -1.07 12.23
CA THR A 128 -3.25 0.31 12.73
C THR A 128 -4.60 0.97 12.44
N GLU A 129 -5.06 0.96 11.18
CA GLU A 129 -6.29 1.66 10.81
C GLU A 129 -7.54 1.02 11.44
N ILE A 130 -7.62 -0.31 11.46
CA ILE A 130 -8.72 -1.05 12.09
C ILE A 130 -8.68 -0.87 13.60
N GLY A 131 -7.50 -1.00 14.23
CA GLY A 131 -7.34 -0.82 15.67
C GLY A 131 -7.74 0.57 16.14
N VAL A 132 -7.36 1.62 15.41
CA VAL A 132 -7.78 3.00 15.70
C VAL A 132 -9.29 3.17 15.50
N ALA A 133 -9.87 2.59 14.46
CA ALA A 133 -11.31 2.69 14.20
C ALA A 133 -12.16 2.01 15.29
N LEU A 134 -11.80 0.78 15.69
CA LEU A 134 -12.46 0.05 16.77
C LEU A 134 -12.23 0.73 18.14
N GLY A 135 -11.02 1.24 18.36
CA GLY A 135 -10.59 1.79 19.64
C GLY A 135 -10.53 0.73 20.74
N GLY A 136 -10.69 1.17 21.99
CA GLY A 136 -10.52 0.32 23.17
C GLY A 136 -9.15 0.50 23.81
N GLU A 137 -8.89 -0.30 24.84
CA GLU A 137 -7.64 -0.25 25.59
C GLU A 137 -6.61 -1.19 24.93
N PRO A 138 -5.47 -0.67 24.42
CA PRO A 138 -4.43 -1.51 23.84
C PRO A 138 -3.91 -2.51 24.87
N ARG A 139 -3.72 -3.76 24.47
CA ARG A 139 -3.24 -4.83 25.35
C ARG A 139 -1.98 -5.45 24.77
N SER A 140 -1.07 -5.84 25.66
CA SER A 140 0.13 -6.59 25.27
C SER A 140 -0.25 -7.95 24.69
N ILE A 141 0.38 -8.35 23.57
CA ILE A 141 0.16 -9.66 22.94
C ILE A 141 0.77 -10.79 23.79
N SER A 142 1.81 -10.49 24.58
CA SER A 142 2.49 -11.49 25.43
C SER A 142 1.80 -11.73 26.77
N SER A 143 1.18 -10.70 27.36
CA SER A 143 0.60 -10.76 28.71
C SER A 143 -0.91 -10.51 28.77
N GLY A 144 -1.54 -10.00 27.70
CA GLY A 144 -2.96 -9.62 27.68
C GLY A 144 -3.31 -8.41 28.57
N THR A 145 -2.33 -7.83 29.26
CA THR A 145 -2.51 -6.69 30.17
C THR A 145 -2.67 -5.39 29.39
N PRO A 146 -3.48 -4.43 29.87
CA PRO A 146 -3.52 -3.08 29.33
C PRO A 146 -2.14 -2.43 29.21
N LEU A 147 -1.90 -1.72 28.12
CA LEU A 147 -0.71 -0.89 27.93
C LEU A 147 -0.93 0.49 28.58
N PRO A 148 0.11 1.07 29.19
CA PRO A 148 0.04 2.44 29.71
C PRO A 148 -0.31 3.43 28.58
N ARG A 149 -1.11 4.46 28.91
CA ARG A 149 -1.46 5.54 27.99
C ARG A 149 -0.37 6.59 27.89
#